data_AF-A0A7W5D4Z4-F1
#
_entry.id   AF-A0A7W5D4Z4-F1
#
_cell.length_a   1.000
_cell.length_b   1.000
_cell.length_c   1.000
_cell.angle_alpha   90.00
_cell.angle_beta   90.00
_cell.angle_gamma   90.00
#
_symmetry.space_group_name_H-M   'P 1'
#
loop_
_entity.id
_entity.type
_entity.pdbx_description
1 polymer ?
#
loop_
_entity_poly.entity_id
_entity_poly.type
_entity_poly.pdbx_seq_one_letter_code
_entity_poly.pdbx_strand_id
1 'polypeptide(L)' 'MTQARELHRPIVTMGIPSLTELLREAEEHHGQYEATAPKHHWSDWYAAYMISRKRGMSIDEAEHAAELHMRELLG' A
#
# COMPACT_ATOMS: atom_id res chain seq x y z
N MET A 1 -0.45 -35.59 1.65
CA MET A 1 -0.90 -34.36 2.34
C MET A 1 -0.09 -33.21 1.78
N THR A 2 -0.62 -32.53 0.76
CA THR A 2 0.06 -31.46 0.04
C THR A 2 -0.17 -30.15 0.76
N GLN A 3 0.81 -29.64 1.49
CA GLN A 3 0.76 -28.27 1.98
C GLN A 3 1.25 -27.37 0.84
N ALA A 4 0.32 -26.64 0.24
CA ALA A 4 0.61 -25.60 -0.74
C ALA A 4 1.51 -24.56 -0.04
N ARG A 5 2.76 -24.48 -0.50
CA ARG A 5 3.70 -23.47 -0.06
C ARG A 5 3.21 -22.13 -0.63
N GLU A 6 2.53 -21.35 0.19
CA GLU A 6 2.22 -19.95 -0.12
C GLU A 6 3.54 -19.26 -0.51
N LEU A 7 3.65 -18.95 -1.80
CA LEU A 7 4.76 -18.18 -2.33
C LEU A 7 4.60 -16.76 -1.78
N HIS A 8 5.26 -16.46 -0.66
CA HIS A 8 5.58 -15.09 -0.28
C HIS A 8 6.42 -14.50 -1.41
N ARG A 9 5.77 -13.95 -2.43
CA ARG A 9 6.41 -13.25 -3.54
C ARG A 9 6.94 -11.94 -2.97
N PRO A 10 8.26 -11.78 -2.80
CA PRO A 10 8.82 -10.53 -2.29
C PRO A 10 8.41 -9.37 -3.22
N ILE A 11 8.39 -8.12 -2.72
CA ILE A 11 8.19 -6.91 -3.55
C ILE A 11 9.10 -6.93 -4.80
N VAL A 12 10.26 -7.60 -4.68
CA VAL A 12 11.27 -7.89 -5.70
C VAL A 12 10.75 -8.60 -6.98
N THR A 13 9.49 -9.07 -7.04
CA THR A 13 8.90 -9.61 -8.30
C THR A 13 8.17 -8.57 -9.15
N MET A 14 8.01 -7.33 -8.69
CA MET A 14 7.43 -6.24 -9.49
C MET A 14 8.56 -5.50 -10.22
N GLY A 15 8.49 -5.43 -11.56
CA GLY A 15 9.46 -4.68 -12.34
C GLY A 15 9.36 -3.17 -12.09
N ILE A 16 10.45 -2.44 -12.36
CA ILE A 16 10.52 -0.98 -12.16
C ILE A 16 9.33 -0.25 -12.80
N PRO A 17 8.92 -0.52 -14.06
CA PRO A 17 7.80 0.20 -14.67
C PRO A 17 6.47 -0.01 -13.92
N SER A 18 6.18 -1.25 -13.50
CA SER A 18 4.96 -1.54 -12.73
C SER A 18 4.98 -0.89 -11.36
N LEU A 19 6.15 -0.81 -10.73
CA LEU A 19 6.31 -0.12 -9.46
C LEU A 19 6.13 1.39 -9.61
N THR A 20 6.65 1.98 -10.69
CA THR A 20 6.47 3.40 -11.00
C THR A 20 5.00 3.75 -11.19
N GLU A 21 4.24 2.95 -11.95
CA GLU A 21 2.80 3.21 -12.12
C GLU A 21 2.04 3.11 -10.79
N LEU A 22 2.40 2.14 -9.95
CA LEU A 22 1.76 1.98 -8.65
C LEU A 22 2.12 3.12 -7.68
N LEU A 23 3.34 3.64 -7.75
CA LEU A 23 3.74 4.81 -6.97
C LEU A 23 3.00 6.07 -7.42
N ARG A 24 2.87 6.30 -8.73
CA ARG A 24 2.11 7.45 -9.26
C ARG A 24 0.64 7.38 -8.85
N GLU A 25 0.05 6.20 -8.88
CA GLU A 25 -1.31 6.00 -8.39
C GLU A 25 -1.40 6.27 -6.88
N ALA A 26 -0.46 5.75 -6.07
CA ALA A 26 -0.43 6.05 -4.65
C ALA A 26 -0.27 7.56 -4.36
N GLU A 27 0.55 8.27 -5.15
CA GLU A 27 0.73 9.73 -5.17
C GLU A 27 -0.60 10.49 -5.44
N GLU A 28 -1.45 9.97 -6.31
CA GLU A 28 -2.76 10.57 -6.60
C GLU A 28 -3.76 10.42 -5.44
N HIS A 29 -3.66 9.31 -4.70
CA HIS A 29 -4.66 8.91 -3.71
C HIS A 29 -4.34 9.32 -2.28
N HIS A 30 -3.07 9.57 -1.93
CA HIS A 30 -2.72 9.92 -0.54
C HIS A 30 -3.14 11.33 -0.11
N GLY A 31 -3.42 12.24 -1.06
CA GLY A 31 -3.73 13.65 -0.77
C GLY A 31 -4.98 13.86 0.09
N GLN A 32 -5.95 12.95 0.04
CA GLN A 32 -7.15 13.01 0.89
C GLN A 32 -6.82 12.77 2.37
N TYR A 33 -5.85 11.91 2.66
CA TYR A 33 -5.38 11.66 4.03
C TYR A 33 -4.50 12.82 4.54
N GLU A 34 -3.66 13.42 3.68
CA GLU A 34 -2.73 14.51 4.02
C GLU A 34 -3.39 15.70 4.70
N ALA A 35 -4.57 16.08 4.22
CA ALA A 35 -5.26 17.27 4.69
C ALA A 35 -5.69 17.18 6.17
N THR A 36 -5.79 15.97 6.73
CA THR A 36 -6.42 15.75 8.04
C THR A 36 -5.54 15.03 9.06
N ALA A 37 -4.45 14.39 8.61
CA ALA A 37 -3.59 13.57 9.46
C ALA A 37 -2.47 14.39 10.16
N PRO A 38 -2.03 13.99 11.38
CA PRO A 38 -0.81 14.50 11.99
C PRO A 38 0.42 14.29 11.08
N LYS A 39 1.49 15.05 11.30
CA LYS A 39 2.73 14.90 10.53
C LYS A 39 3.25 13.46 10.62
N HIS A 40 3.48 12.83 9.46
CA HIS A 40 3.92 11.45 9.33
C HIS A 40 4.86 11.27 8.13
N HIS A 41 5.43 10.08 7.98
CA HIS A 41 6.17 9.72 6.78
C HIS A 41 5.24 9.06 5.76
N TRP A 42 5.17 9.62 4.57
CA TRP A 42 4.37 9.08 3.46
C TRP A 42 4.76 7.67 3.05
N SER A 43 6.00 7.27 3.31
CA SER A 43 6.48 5.91 3.04
C SER A 43 5.65 4.84 3.76
N ASP A 44 5.11 5.13 4.94
CA ASP A 44 4.30 4.17 5.70
C ASP A 44 2.93 3.95 5.04
N TRP A 45 2.28 5.04 4.60
CA TRP A 45 1.01 4.98 3.85
C TRP A 45 1.21 4.27 2.50
N TYR A 46 2.26 4.66 1.74
CA TYR A 46 2.58 4.03 0.45
C TYR A 46 2.86 2.53 0.60
N ALA A 47 3.62 2.12 1.62
CA ALA A 47 3.90 0.71 1.84
C ALA A 47 2.63 -0.11 2.03
N ALA A 48 1.69 0.37 2.86
CA ALA A 48 0.41 -0.29 3.08
C ALA A 48 -0.44 -0.35 1.81
N TYR A 49 -0.60 0.78 1.11
CA TYR A 49 -1.35 0.86 -0.15
C TYR A 49 -0.80 -0.09 -1.22
N MET A 50 0.52 -0.07 -1.44
CA MET A 50 1.17 -0.85 -2.48
C MET A 50 1.11 -2.36 -2.22
N ILE A 51 1.19 -2.79 -0.96
CA ILE A 51 1.00 -4.19 -0.59
C ILE A 51 -0.45 -4.63 -0.87
N SER A 52 -1.43 -3.80 -0.51
CA SER A 52 -2.86 -4.06 -0.77
C SER A 52 -3.15 -4.19 -2.26
N ARG A 53 -2.66 -3.26 -3.07
CA ARG A 53 -2.79 -3.32 -4.54
C ARG A 53 -2.11 -4.52 -5.15
N LYS A 54 -0.92 -4.88 -4.67
CA LYS A 54 -0.24 -6.11 -5.10
C LYS A 54 -1.03 -7.39 -4.76
N ARG A 55 -1.83 -7.36 -3.68
CA ARG A 55 -2.73 -8.46 -3.29
C ARG A 55 -4.03 -8.51 -4.10
N GLY A 56 -4.22 -7.56 -5.03
CA GLY A 56 -5.39 -7.50 -5.90
C GLY A 56 -6.58 -6.76 -5.31
N MET A 57 -6.38 -5.99 -4.23
CA MET A 57 -7.41 -5.11 -3.68
C MET A 57 -7.73 -3.96 -4.65
N SER A 58 -8.96 -3.46 -4.58
CA SER A 58 -9.36 -2.25 -5.29
C SER A 58 -8.64 -1.00 -4.77
N ILE A 59 -8.78 0.13 -5.46
CA ILE A 59 -8.27 1.43 -5.00
C ILE A 59 -8.85 1.74 -3.61
N ASP A 60 -10.18 1.75 -3.49
CA ASP A 60 -10.89 2.09 -2.25
C ASP A 60 -10.48 1.18 -1.08
N GLU A 61 -10.33 -0.13 -1.34
CA GLU A 61 -9.88 -1.09 -0.33
C GLU A 61 -8.42 -0.82 0.09
N ALA A 62 -7.56 -0.44 -0.85
CA ALA A 62 -6.16 -0.13 -0.58
C ALA A 62 -5.98 1.21 0.18
N GLU A 63 -6.76 2.24 -0.17
CA GLU A 63 -6.84 3.50 0.58
C GLU A 63 -7.25 3.22 2.03
N HIS A 64 -8.35 2.49 2.21
CA HIS A 64 -8.86 2.17 3.54
C HIS A 64 -7.83 1.37 4.38
N ALA A 65 -7.15 0.42 3.76
CA ALA A 65 -6.09 -0.35 4.43
C ALA A 65 -4.90 0.54 4.84
N ALA A 66 -4.51 1.50 4.01
CA ALA A 66 -3.44 2.43 4.32
C ALA A 66 -3.84 3.42 5.42
N GLU A 67 -5.07 3.94 5.40
CA GLU A 67 -5.61 4.77 6.49
C GLU A 67 -5.65 4.03 7.82
N LEU A 68 -6.08 2.76 7.83
CA LEU A 68 -6.08 1.93 9.02
C LEU A 68 -4.66 1.76 9.57
N HIS A 69 -3.69 1.45 8.70
CA HIS A 69 -2.29 1.33 9.09
C HIS A 69 -1.76 2.62 9.71
N MET A 70 -2.05 3.77 9.11
CA MET A 70 -1.60 5.06 9.65
C MET A 70 -2.27 5.40 10.98
N ARG A 71 -3.55 5.08 11.17
CA ARG A 71 -4.22 5.24 12.47
C ARG A 71 -3.57 4.40 13.56
N GLU A 72 -3.18 3.16 13.24
CA GLU A 72 -2.47 2.28 14.17
C GLU A 72 -1.05 2.78 14.48
N LEU A 73 -0.36 3.32 13.47
CA LEU A 73 1.01 3.82 13.60
C LEU A 73 1.09 5.15 14.38
N LEU A 74 0.12 6.05 14.20
CA LEU A 74 0.13 7.41 14.72
C LEU A 74 -0.56 7.59 16.08
N GLY A 75 -1.27 6.56 16.57
CA GLY A 75 -1.95 6.44 17.88
C GLY A 75 -1.84 7.61 18.84
#